data_AF-M9R453-F1
#
_entry.id   AF-M9R453-F1
#
_cell.length_a   1.000
_cell.length_b   1.000
_cell.length_c   1.000
_cell.angle_alpha   90.00
_cell.angle_beta   90.00
_cell.angle_gamma   90.00
#
_symmetry.space_group_name_H-M   'P 1'
#
loop_
_entity.id
_entity.type
_entity.pdbx_description
1 polymer ?
#
loop_
_entity_poly.entity_id
_entity_poly.type
_entity_poly.pdbx_seq_one_letter_code
_entity_poly.pdbx_strand_id
1 'polypeptide(L)'
;MSDRIITGTRVRNRRIDLGLRQVNVAKATGISGSYLNLIEHNRRRIGGKLLRDLARVLEIDVALLGDEVGDAILGPLKEAAAAFPGASVEDLRTKDLVERFPGWAALIAAQRRRITQLEDRAEALSNRLAHDSQIANALHDVISTATAIRSTASILVESPDLDPDWLSRFHTNIDTDSTRLAQSSQALLGFLDMEMEAGGAHVDSAMEQAEATLAQSGFYFAGIDAGEAMLFDDVKDAAVRTILQDWAKGAVQDATRLPLDAFRQAARAVAYDPARLAARFGVPLDMVLRRLAHLPPSSNGAAPDHPLMGLAVCDSAGVVTFQKPVLDFRLPRSGAACPLWPLYQALTQPGRAIRRVVRLPGAARTPFECFAIAGPVGDVAFGAEPRIKATMLVRPARTGDVADVVGPGCRVCDVENCASRRHPSLL
;
A
#
# COMPACT_ATOMS: atom_id res chain seq x y z
N MET A 1 -7.50 0.69 35.84
CA MET A 1 -8.76 1.14 36.47
C MET A 1 -9.37 2.20 35.57
N SER A 2 -10.56 1.89 35.04
CA SER A 2 -11.49 2.74 34.27
C SER A 2 -11.08 3.26 32.88
N ASP A 3 -11.38 2.46 31.85
CA ASP A 3 -11.80 2.93 30.51
C ASP A 3 -12.85 4.05 30.65
N ARG A 4 -12.50 5.30 30.40
CA ARG A 4 -13.47 6.41 30.39
C ARG A 4 -13.78 6.83 28.96
N ILE A 5 -14.62 6.00 28.34
CA ILE A 5 -15.63 6.24 27.29
C ILE A 5 -15.60 7.64 26.65
N ILE A 6 -15.30 7.67 25.34
CA ILE A 6 -15.25 8.88 24.47
C ILE A 6 -16.64 9.29 23.94
N THR A 7 -17.66 8.45 24.16
CA THR A 7 -19.03 8.63 23.64
C THR A 7 -19.66 9.97 24.02
N GLY A 8 -19.46 10.46 25.25
CA GLY A 8 -20.08 11.69 25.73
C GLY A 8 -19.61 12.95 25.02
N THR A 9 -18.31 13.06 24.73
CA THR A 9 -17.78 14.21 24.00
C THR A 9 -18.29 14.26 22.57
N ARG A 10 -18.50 13.11 21.93
CA ARG A 10 -19.08 13.02 20.57
C ARG A 10 -20.54 13.42 20.54
N VAL A 11 -21.31 12.95 21.52
CA VAL A 11 -22.71 13.38 21.74
C VAL A 11 -22.77 14.91 21.88
N ARG A 12 -21.86 15.50 22.66
CA ARG A 12 -21.79 16.96 22.84
C ARG A 12 -21.44 17.71 21.55
N ASN A 13 -20.39 17.28 20.84
CA ASN A 13 -19.95 17.95 19.61
C ASN A 13 -21.01 17.88 18.53
N ARG A 14 -21.58 16.70 18.28
CA ARG A 14 -22.65 16.53 17.30
C ARG A 14 -23.90 17.35 17.65
N ARG A 15 -24.23 17.46 18.93
CA ARG A 15 -25.32 18.32 19.40
C ARG A 15 -25.05 19.80 19.11
N ILE A 16 -23.81 20.26 19.31
CA ILE A 16 -23.40 21.65 19.02
C ILE A 16 -23.45 21.89 17.50
N ASP A 17 -22.97 20.96 16.68
CA ASP A 17 -22.97 21.07 15.22
C ASP A 17 -24.41 21.17 14.66
N LEU A 18 -25.36 20.46 15.27
CA LEU A 18 -26.79 20.54 14.92
C LEU A 18 -27.51 21.75 15.55
N GLY A 19 -26.79 22.60 16.30
CA GLY A 19 -27.37 23.78 16.97
C GLY A 19 -28.39 23.44 18.09
N LEU A 20 -28.37 22.21 18.60
CA LEU A 20 -29.38 21.72 19.54
C LEU A 20 -29.05 22.10 20.99
N ARG A 21 -30.06 22.60 21.71
CA ARG A 21 -29.94 22.85 23.16
C ARG A 21 -29.96 21.53 23.92
N GLN A 22 -29.10 21.40 24.93
CA GLN A 22 -28.97 20.19 25.77
C GLN A 22 -30.31 19.75 26.39
N VAL A 23 -31.15 20.70 26.83
CA VAL A 23 -32.48 20.43 27.37
C VAL A 23 -33.41 19.74 26.36
N ASN A 24 -33.30 20.09 25.08
CA ASN A 24 -34.15 19.53 24.02
C ASN A 24 -33.75 18.08 23.72
N VAL A 25 -32.45 17.81 23.64
CA VAL A 25 -31.92 16.45 23.44
C VAL A 25 -32.26 15.55 24.64
N ALA A 26 -32.16 16.06 25.86
CA ALA A 26 -32.51 15.32 27.06
C ALA A 26 -34.00 14.93 27.08
N LYS A 27 -34.90 15.87 26.75
CA LYS A 27 -36.35 15.61 26.61
C LYS A 27 -36.64 14.59 25.51
N ALA A 28 -36.03 14.73 24.34
CA ALA A 28 -36.25 13.83 23.20
C ALA A 28 -35.76 12.39 23.47
N THR A 29 -34.76 12.23 24.33
CA THR A 29 -34.20 10.92 24.73
C THR A 29 -34.76 10.38 26.05
N GLY A 30 -35.72 11.09 26.66
CA GLY A 30 -36.40 10.65 27.87
C GLY A 30 -35.54 10.66 29.15
N ILE A 31 -34.45 11.46 29.17
CA ILE A 31 -33.56 11.61 30.34
C ILE A 31 -33.58 13.04 30.87
N SER A 32 -33.09 13.24 32.10
CA SER A 32 -32.98 14.59 32.66
C SER A 32 -31.81 15.36 32.04
N GLY A 33 -31.91 16.70 31.99
CA GLY A 33 -30.81 17.54 31.48
C GLY A 33 -29.50 17.39 32.28
N SER A 34 -29.61 17.18 33.59
CA SER A 34 -28.46 16.85 34.45
C SER A 34 -27.83 15.50 34.09
N TYR A 35 -28.65 14.50 33.76
CA TYR A 35 -28.19 13.20 33.30
C TYR A 35 -27.44 13.29 31.96
N LEU A 36 -28.00 14.02 30.99
CA LEU A 36 -27.32 14.28 29.71
C LEU A 36 -26.01 15.05 29.91
N ASN A 37 -25.97 15.99 30.85
CA ASN A 37 -24.75 16.72 31.17
C ASN A 37 -23.63 15.82 31.73
N LEU A 38 -23.98 14.85 32.57
CA LEU A 38 -23.03 13.86 33.07
C LEU A 38 -22.53 12.91 31.96
N ILE A 39 -23.40 12.58 30.99
CA ILE A 39 -23.02 11.81 29.80
C ILE A 39 -22.05 12.62 28.94
N GLU A 40 -22.40 13.86 28.59
CA GLU A 40 -21.58 14.72 27.72
C GLU A 40 -20.18 15.04 28.27
N HIS A 41 -19.99 14.91 29.59
CA HIS A 41 -18.69 15.06 30.26
C HIS A 41 -18.02 13.71 30.61
N ASN A 42 -18.46 12.61 30.01
CA ASN A 42 -17.95 11.25 30.20
C ASN A 42 -17.92 10.80 31.68
N ARG A 43 -18.81 11.36 32.51
CA ARG A 43 -18.95 10.99 33.92
C ARG A 43 -19.90 9.81 34.11
N ARG A 44 -20.72 9.49 33.10
CA ARG A 44 -21.66 8.36 33.13
C ARG A 44 -21.62 7.58 31.84
N ARG A 45 -21.42 6.26 31.96
CA ARG A 45 -21.44 5.33 30.83
C ARG A 45 -22.86 5.18 30.30
N ILE A 46 -22.99 5.06 28.98
CA ILE A 46 -24.26 4.81 28.30
C ILE A 46 -24.13 3.61 27.38
N GLY A 47 -25.20 2.84 27.25
CA GLY A 47 -25.23 1.65 26.41
C GLY A 47 -26.66 1.23 26.09
N GLY A 48 -26.82 0.28 25.17
CA GLY A 48 -28.10 -0.30 24.83
C GLY A 48 -29.09 0.72 24.25
N LYS A 49 -30.27 0.82 24.86
CA LYS A 49 -31.40 1.63 24.36
C LYS A 49 -31.05 3.13 24.29
N LEU A 50 -30.44 3.68 25.34
CA LEU A 50 -30.16 5.11 25.43
C LEU A 50 -29.12 5.58 24.39
N LEU A 51 -28.14 4.73 24.07
CA LEU A 51 -27.14 5.01 23.03
C LEU A 51 -27.81 5.11 21.65
N ARG A 52 -28.72 4.18 21.34
CA ARG A 52 -29.48 4.19 20.07
C ARG A 52 -30.44 5.38 20.00
N ASP A 53 -31.06 5.76 21.11
CA ASP A 53 -31.96 6.90 21.15
C ASP A 53 -31.20 8.23 20.97
N LEU A 54 -30.00 8.36 21.56
CA LEU A 54 -29.11 9.50 21.30
C LEU A 54 -28.59 9.54 19.86
N ALA A 55 -28.19 8.39 19.30
CA ALA A 55 -27.76 8.28 17.91
C ALA A 55 -28.85 8.76 16.92
N ARG A 56 -30.11 8.35 17.17
CA ARG A 56 -31.27 8.75 16.39
C ARG A 56 -31.53 10.25 16.46
N VAL A 57 -31.52 10.82 17.66
CA VAL A 57 -31.79 12.26 17.87
C VAL A 57 -30.66 13.16 17.34
N LEU A 58 -29.44 12.64 17.29
CA LEU A 58 -28.24 13.37 16.85
C LEU A 58 -27.83 13.04 15.41
N GLU A 59 -28.66 12.30 14.68
CA GLU A 59 -28.44 11.91 13.28
C GLU A 59 -27.00 11.43 13.03
N ILE A 60 -26.56 10.48 13.85
CA ILE A 60 -25.22 9.90 13.80
C ILE A 60 -25.33 8.38 13.94
N ASP A 61 -24.50 7.65 13.19
CA ASP A 61 -24.46 6.19 13.28
C ASP A 61 -24.09 5.75 14.71
N VAL A 62 -24.78 4.72 15.21
CA VAL A 62 -24.52 4.12 16.52
C VAL A 62 -23.09 3.58 16.60
N ALA A 63 -22.55 3.07 15.49
CA ALA A 63 -21.17 2.61 15.40
C ALA A 63 -20.16 3.75 15.64
N LEU A 64 -20.49 4.98 15.22
CA LEU A 64 -19.64 6.16 15.40
C LEU A 64 -19.65 6.70 16.84
N LEU A 65 -20.68 6.37 17.61
CA LEU A 65 -20.78 6.69 19.04
C LEU A 65 -20.17 5.60 19.94
N GLY A 66 -19.83 4.44 19.38
CA GLY A 66 -19.17 3.33 20.07
C GLY A 66 -17.69 3.58 20.39
N ASP A 67 -17.16 2.77 21.30
CA ASP A 67 -15.76 2.84 21.77
C ASP A 67 -14.72 2.51 20.66
N GLU A 68 -15.13 1.82 19.59
CA GLU A 68 -14.28 1.34 18.49
C GLU A 68 -13.59 2.46 17.66
N VAL A 69 -14.14 3.67 17.64
CA VAL A 69 -13.58 4.78 16.83
C VAL A 69 -12.35 5.44 17.49
N GLY A 70 -12.13 5.23 18.80
CA GLY A 70 -10.90 5.70 19.46
C GLY A 70 -9.65 5.10 18.83
N ASP A 71 -9.69 3.80 18.53
CA ASP A 71 -8.60 3.06 17.91
C ASP A 71 -8.40 3.45 16.43
N ALA A 72 -9.50 3.74 15.71
CA ALA A 72 -9.46 4.19 14.31
C ALA A 72 -8.79 5.57 14.11
N ILE A 73 -8.71 6.39 15.16
CA ILE A 73 -8.02 7.70 15.16
C ILE A 73 -6.58 7.55 15.65
N LEU A 74 -6.33 6.64 16.61
CA LEU A 74 -5.00 6.41 17.16
C LEU A 74 -3.99 5.91 16.12
N GLY A 75 -4.40 5.03 15.19
CA GLY A 75 -3.53 4.54 14.12
C GLY A 75 -2.95 5.68 13.26
N PRO A 76 -3.80 6.48 12.58
CA PRO A 76 -3.35 7.61 11.77
C PRO A 76 -2.56 8.68 12.55
N LEU A 77 -2.82 8.87 13.85
CA LEU A 77 -2.04 9.79 14.67
C LEU A 77 -0.61 9.29 14.91
N LYS A 78 -0.44 7.99 15.16
CA LYS A 78 0.88 7.37 15.30
C LYS A 78 1.64 7.41 13.98
N GLU A 79 0.95 7.16 12.86
CA GLU A 79 1.52 7.31 11.52
C GLU A 79 1.94 8.77 11.24
N ALA A 80 1.13 9.74 11.65
CA ALA A 80 1.46 11.17 11.52
C ALA A 80 2.70 11.55 12.34
N ALA A 81 2.83 11.04 13.57
CA ALA A 81 4.00 11.26 14.40
C ALA A 81 5.26 10.59 13.82
N ALA A 82 5.13 9.35 13.33
CA ALA A 82 6.23 8.62 12.70
C ALA A 82 6.74 9.29 11.42
N ALA A 83 5.86 9.97 10.68
CA ALA A 83 6.23 10.69 9.46
C ALA A 83 7.13 11.93 9.70
N PHE A 84 7.19 12.46 10.93
CA PHE A 84 8.01 13.63 11.25
C PHE A 84 8.87 13.42 12.52
N PRO A 85 9.98 12.67 12.43
CA PRO A 85 10.81 12.30 13.59
C PRO A 85 11.47 13.49 14.31
N GLY A 86 11.54 14.67 13.68
CA GLY A 86 12.04 15.90 14.30
C GLY A 86 11.03 16.57 15.23
N ALA A 87 9.75 16.17 15.18
CA ALA A 87 8.74 16.57 16.13
C ALA A 87 8.75 15.58 17.32
N SER A 88 9.14 16.07 18.50
CA SER A 88 9.07 15.29 19.74
C SER A 88 7.60 15.07 20.14
N VAL A 89 6.98 14.01 19.64
CA VAL A 89 5.63 13.59 20.06
C VAL A 89 5.75 12.46 21.06
N GLU A 90 5.26 12.68 22.29
CA GLU A 90 5.33 11.68 23.36
C GLU A 90 4.27 10.59 23.13
N ASP A 91 4.71 9.37 22.79
CA ASP A 91 3.83 8.22 22.46
C ASP A 91 2.77 7.90 23.53
N LEU A 92 3.13 8.11 24.80
CA LEU A 92 2.25 7.89 25.95
C LEU A 92 1.11 8.92 26.04
N ARG A 93 1.25 10.09 25.40
CA ARG A 93 0.25 11.17 25.41
C ARG A 93 -0.66 11.17 24.19
N THR A 94 -0.46 10.31 23.19
CA THR A 94 -1.36 10.23 22.03
C THR A 94 -2.76 9.78 22.44
N LYS A 95 -2.88 8.89 23.44
CA LYS A 95 -4.17 8.52 24.03
C LYS A 95 -4.79 9.69 24.79
N ASP A 96 -4.00 10.39 25.62
CA ASP A 96 -4.43 11.60 26.32
C ASP A 96 -4.90 12.70 25.34
N LEU A 97 -4.27 12.83 24.17
CA LEU A 97 -4.65 13.77 23.12
C LEU A 97 -6.02 13.43 22.53
N VAL A 98 -6.27 12.15 22.24
CA VAL A 98 -7.57 11.67 21.74
C VAL A 98 -8.66 11.87 22.80
N GLU A 99 -8.33 11.62 24.07
CA GLU A 99 -9.28 11.77 25.19
C GLU A 99 -9.60 13.24 25.53
N ARG A 100 -8.59 14.10 25.57
CA ARG A 100 -8.74 15.51 25.97
C ARG A 100 -9.14 16.43 24.81
N PHE A 101 -8.72 16.11 23.59
CA PHE A 101 -8.90 16.95 22.39
C PHE A 101 -9.35 16.15 21.15
N PRO A 102 -10.51 15.46 21.20
CA PRO A 102 -10.92 14.53 20.15
C PRO A 102 -11.13 15.17 18.77
N GLY A 103 -11.56 16.44 18.70
CA GLY A 103 -11.74 17.14 17.42
C GLY A 103 -10.42 17.42 16.70
N TRP A 104 -9.39 17.83 17.45
CA TRP A 104 -8.04 18.04 16.92
C TRP A 104 -7.39 16.72 16.52
N ALA A 105 -7.53 15.69 17.35
CA ALA A 105 -7.08 14.34 17.04
C ALA A 105 -7.68 13.80 15.73
N ALA A 106 -8.99 14.00 15.52
CA ALA A 106 -9.67 13.60 14.29
C ALA A 106 -9.19 14.39 13.06
N LEU A 107 -8.96 15.70 13.20
CA LEU A 107 -8.45 16.54 12.11
C LEU A 107 -7.05 16.10 11.66
N ILE A 108 -6.14 15.84 12.60
CA ILE A 108 -4.78 15.37 12.30
C ILE A 108 -4.82 14.00 11.63
N ALA A 109 -5.65 13.08 12.14
CA ALA A 109 -5.85 11.78 11.51
C ALA A 109 -6.39 11.89 10.07
N ALA A 110 -7.35 12.78 9.83
CA ALA A 110 -7.89 13.05 8.49
C ALA A 110 -6.84 13.65 7.56
N GLN A 111 -5.99 14.56 8.07
CA GLN A 111 -4.88 15.11 7.30
C GLN A 111 -3.85 14.05 6.91
N ARG A 112 -3.46 13.15 7.82
CA ARG A 112 -2.53 12.05 7.49
C ARG A 112 -3.08 11.15 6.40
N ARG A 113 -4.36 10.78 6.47
CA ARG A 113 -5.02 10.00 5.40
C ARG A 113 -4.98 10.73 4.06
N ARG A 114 -5.28 12.04 4.05
CA ARG A 114 -5.22 12.86 2.84
C ARG A 114 -3.79 12.98 2.29
N ILE A 115 -2.79 13.15 3.16
CA ILE A 115 -1.38 13.24 2.76
C ILE A 115 -0.93 11.91 2.15
N THR A 116 -1.20 10.77 2.80
CA THR A 116 -0.89 9.44 2.24
C THR A 116 -1.54 9.27 0.85
N GLN A 117 -2.81 9.65 0.69
CA GLN A 117 -3.48 9.57 -0.62
C GLN A 117 -2.84 10.46 -1.69
N LEU A 118 -2.33 11.63 -1.32
CA LEU A 118 -1.64 12.53 -2.24
C LEU A 118 -0.25 11.99 -2.60
N GLU A 119 0.48 11.43 -1.63
CA GLU A 119 1.77 10.76 -1.83
C GLU A 119 1.61 9.55 -2.75
N ASP A 120 0.64 8.67 -2.50
CA ASP A 120 0.33 7.51 -3.35
C ASP A 120 -0.01 7.94 -4.79
N ARG A 121 -0.79 9.03 -4.95
CA ARG A 121 -1.12 9.58 -6.28
C ARG A 121 0.12 10.14 -6.98
N ALA A 122 0.97 10.87 -6.27
CA ALA A 122 2.18 11.43 -6.84
C ALA A 122 3.16 10.33 -7.26
N GLU A 123 3.30 9.28 -6.45
CA GLU A 123 4.11 8.10 -6.78
C GLU A 123 3.53 7.35 -7.98
N ALA A 124 2.22 7.16 -8.04
CA ALA A 124 1.56 6.53 -9.20
C ALA A 124 1.75 7.33 -10.49
N LEU A 125 1.61 8.66 -10.44
CA LEU A 125 1.87 9.55 -11.58
C LEU A 125 3.35 9.49 -12.00
N SER A 126 4.27 9.56 -11.04
CA SER A 126 5.72 9.46 -11.30
C SER A 126 6.07 8.11 -11.93
N ASN A 127 5.50 7.01 -11.43
CA ASN A 127 5.70 5.68 -11.98
C ASN A 127 5.15 5.57 -13.41
N ARG A 128 4.00 6.18 -13.74
CA ARG A 128 3.45 6.18 -15.10
C ARG A 128 4.26 7.05 -16.06
N LEU A 129 4.64 8.26 -15.67
CA LEU A 129 5.57 9.12 -16.43
C LEU A 129 6.92 8.43 -16.68
N ALA A 130 7.40 7.67 -15.71
CA ALA A 130 8.65 6.93 -15.83
C ALA A 130 8.54 5.64 -16.68
N HIS A 131 7.35 5.10 -16.93
CA HIS A 131 7.21 3.77 -17.56
C HIS A 131 6.30 3.74 -18.79
N ASP A 132 5.64 4.84 -19.15
CA ASP A 132 4.92 4.88 -20.41
C ASP A 132 5.88 5.15 -21.57
N SER A 133 6.21 4.07 -22.29
CA SER A 133 6.97 4.14 -23.53
C SER A 133 6.34 5.11 -24.54
N GLN A 134 5.02 5.33 -24.51
CA GLN A 134 4.33 6.23 -25.43
C GLN A 134 4.60 7.69 -25.10
N ILE A 135 4.62 8.08 -23.82
CA ILE A 135 4.99 9.44 -23.38
C ILE A 135 6.46 9.72 -23.67
N ALA A 136 7.34 8.74 -23.39
CA ALA A 136 8.77 8.88 -23.67
C ALA A 136 9.04 9.03 -25.19
N ASN A 137 8.34 8.27 -26.02
CA ASN A 137 8.43 8.39 -27.49
C ASN A 137 7.88 9.74 -27.97
N ALA A 138 6.74 10.20 -27.45
CA ALA A 138 6.17 11.50 -27.82
C ALA A 138 7.10 12.68 -27.45
N LEU A 139 7.74 12.63 -26.27
CA LEU A 139 8.75 13.62 -25.86
C LEU A 139 9.96 13.60 -26.79
N HIS A 140 10.46 12.41 -27.15
CA HIS A 140 11.58 12.27 -28.06
C HIS A 140 11.26 12.81 -29.47
N ASP A 141 10.05 12.55 -29.96
CA ASP A 141 9.56 13.06 -31.24
C ASP A 141 9.47 14.60 -31.21
N VAL A 142 8.93 15.20 -30.14
CA VAL A 142 8.87 16.66 -29.99
C VAL A 142 10.26 17.29 -30.06
N ILE A 143 11.24 16.75 -29.32
CA ILE A 143 12.61 17.28 -29.30
C ILE A 143 13.29 17.12 -30.67
N SER A 144 13.15 15.95 -31.30
CA SER A 144 13.76 15.66 -32.60
C SER A 144 13.19 16.55 -33.70
N THR A 145 11.88 16.72 -33.72
CA THR A 145 11.17 17.53 -34.73
C THR A 145 11.47 19.02 -34.54
N ALA A 146 11.49 19.52 -33.29
CA ALA A 146 11.89 20.89 -33.00
C ALA A 146 13.34 21.18 -33.42
N THR A 147 14.24 20.20 -33.27
CA THR A 147 15.64 20.31 -33.71
C THR A 147 15.74 20.37 -35.23
N ALA A 148 14.96 19.57 -35.96
CA ALA A 148 14.91 19.57 -37.42
C ALA A 148 14.38 20.90 -37.99
N ILE A 149 13.30 21.44 -37.41
CA ILE A 149 12.76 22.76 -37.78
C ILE A 149 13.82 23.84 -37.57
N ARG A 150 14.48 23.87 -36.40
CA ARG A 150 15.51 24.87 -36.09
C ARG A 150 16.68 24.78 -37.07
N SER A 151 17.15 23.57 -37.38
CA SER A 151 18.25 23.36 -38.34
C SER A 151 17.87 23.84 -39.73
N THR A 152 16.66 23.50 -40.20
CA THR A 152 16.18 23.89 -41.53
C THR A 152 15.98 25.40 -41.63
N ALA A 153 15.44 26.02 -40.58
CA ALA A 153 15.27 27.47 -40.51
C ALA A 153 16.63 28.20 -40.49
N SER A 154 17.65 27.69 -39.78
CA SER A 154 19.00 28.29 -39.77
C SER A 154 19.62 28.27 -41.17
N ILE A 155 19.50 27.15 -41.90
CA ILE A 155 20.01 27.03 -43.28
C ILE A 155 19.38 28.06 -44.21
N LEU A 156 18.06 28.25 -44.12
CA LEU A 156 17.34 29.25 -44.93
C LEU A 156 17.76 30.69 -44.63
N VAL A 157 18.13 30.99 -43.38
CA VAL A 157 18.58 32.33 -42.96
C VAL A 157 20.03 32.57 -43.36
N GLU A 158 20.90 31.55 -43.23
CA GLU A 158 22.34 31.66 -43.47
C GLU A 158 22.71 31.57 -44.97
N SER A 159 21.83 31.02 -45.81
CA SER A 159 22.05 30.81 -47.25
C SER A 159 21.01 31.56 -48.10
N PRO A 160 21.16 32.88 -48.33
CA PRO A 160 20.17 33.69 -49.04
C PRO A 160 20.07 33.40 -50.56
N ASP A 161 21.09 32.78 -51.16
CA ASP A 161 21.17 32.51 -52.61
C ASP A 161 20.86 31.05 -52.97
N LEU A 162 19.85 30.45 -52.34
CA LEU A 162 19.41 29.08 -52.63
C LEU A 162 18.65 29.00 -53.96
N ASP A 163 18.92 27.94 -54.73
CA ASP A 163 18.15 27.63 -55.93
C ASP A 163 16.66 27.39 -55.60
N PRO A 164 15.71 27.81 -56.47
CA PRO A 164 14.28 27.71 -56.20
C PRO A 164 13.78 26.29 -55.87
N ASP A 165 14.39 25.24 -56.44
CA ASP A 165 13.98 23.85 -56.16
C ASP A 165 14.35 23.44 -54.74
N TRP A 166 15.52 23.88 -54.26
CA TRP A 166 15.97 23.66 -52.88
C TRP A 166 15.16 24.48 -51.87
N LEU A 167 14.86 25.74 -52.20
CA LEU A 167 14.03 26.61 -51.36
C LEU A 167 12.64 25.98 -51.13
N SER A 168 12.02 25.47 -52.20
CA SER A 168 10.75 24.75 -52.13
C SER A 168 10.81 23.54 -51.19
N ARG A 169 11.85 22.70 -51.31
CA ARG A 169 12.05 21.53 -50.44
C ARG A 169 12.23 21.90 -48.97
N PHE A 170 13.00 22.94 -48.67
CA PHE A 170 13.19 23.38 -47.28
C PHE A 170 11.90 23.93 -46.67
N HIS A 171 11.08 24.66 -47.44
CA HIS A 171 9.74 25.08 -46.99
C HIS A 171 8.82 23.88 -46.74
N THR A 172 8.82 22.88 -47.63
CA THR A 172 8.05 21.63 -47.42
C THR A 172 8.51 20.88 -46.18
N ASN A 173 9.82 20.82 -45.92
CA ASN A 173 10.37 20.17 -44.72
C ASN A 173 9.92 20.89 -43.45
N ILE A 174 10.00 22.22 -43.40
CA ILE A 174 9.53 23.01 -42.24
C ILE A 174 8.04 22.80 -42.01
N ASP A 175 7.22 22.82 -43.06
CA ASP A 175 5.77 22.62 -42.95
C ASP A 175 5.42 21.21 -42.42
N THR A 176 6.10 20.20 -42.97
CA THR A 176 5.93 18.79 -42.56
C THR A 176 6.34 18.59 -41.10
N ASP A 177 7.51 19.09 -40.71
CA ASP A 177 8.02 18.97 -39.35
C ASP A 177 7.18 19.80 -38.36
N SER A 178 6.71 21.00 -38.74
CA SER A 178 5.83 21.81 -37.91
C SER A 178 4.48 21.11 -37.65
N THR A 179 3.94 20.45 -38.67
CA THR A 179 2.71 19.64 -38.55
C THR A 179 2.92 18.44 -37.63
N ARG A 180 4.04 17.71 -37.80
CA ARG A 180 4.41 16.60 -36.91
C ARG A 180 4.59 17.07 -35.47
N LEU A 181 5.26 18.21 -35.25
CA LEU A 181 5.45 18.79 -33.91
C LEU A 181 4.10 19.12 -33.25
N ALA A 182 3.16 19.71 -33.99
CA ALA A 182 1.82 20.01 -33.49
C ALA A 182 1.06 18.73 -33.09
N GLN A 183 1.12 17.69 -33.92
CA GLN A 183 0.49 16.38 -33.64
C GLN A 183 1.11 15.69 -32.43
N SER A 184 2.44 15.64 -32.32
CA SER A 184 3.14 15.06 -31.17
C SER A 184 2.82 15.83 -29.88
N SER A 185 2.72 17.16 -29.94
CA SER A 185 2.34 18.01 -28.79
C SER A 185 0.89 17.80 -28.37
N GLN A 186 -0.04 17.64 -29.32
CA GLN A 186 -1.44 17.32 -29.05
C GLN A 186 -1.61 15.92 -28.45
N ALA A 187 -0.86 14.92 -28.94
CA ALA A 187 -0.86 13.59 -28.35
C ALA A 187 -0.37 13.62 -26.89
N LEU A 188 0.69 14.39 -26.62
CA LEU A 188 1.25 14.58 -25.29
C LEU A 188 0.25 15.23 -24.33
N LEU A 189 -0.45 16.28 -24.79
CA LEU A 189 -1.56 16.88 -24.03
C LEU A 189 -2.73 15.91 -23.84
N GLY A 190 -3.07 15.11 -24.85
CA GLY A 190 -4.12 14.08 -24.73
C GLY A 190 -3.79 13.00 -23.70
N PHE A 191 -2.53 12.60 -23.58
CA PHE A 191 -2.09 11.69 -22.51
C PHE A 191 -2.23 12.34 -21.13
N LEU A 192 -1.85 13.61 -20.98
CA LEU A 192 -1.97 14.37 -19.73
C LEU A 192 -3.42 14.75 -19.37
N ASP A 193 -4.28 15.01 -20.36
CA ASP A 193 -5.69 15.33 -20.16
C ASP A 193 -6.51 14.07 -19.82
N MET A 194 -6.19 12.91 -20.42
CA MET A 194 -6.71 11.62 -19.96
C MET A 194 -6.30 11.33 -18.50
N GLU A 195 -5.14 11.81 -18.04
CA GLU A 195 -4.71 11.70 -16.63
C GLU A 195 -5.51 12.60 -15.68
N MET A 196 -6.09 13.71 -16.18
CA MET A 196 -6.92 14.63 -15.40
C MET A 196 -8.42 14.26 -15.42
N GLU A 197 -8.95 13.78 -16.55
CA GLU A 197 -10.31 13.25 -16.65
C GLU A 197 -10.43 11.86 -15.99
N ALA A 198 -9.34 11.08 -15.93
CA ALA A 198 -9.25 9.85 -15.13
C ALA A 198 -9.07 10.09 -13.62
N GLY A 199 -9.66 11.16 -13.08
CA GLY A 199 -9.82 11.40 -11.64
C GLY A 199 -10.68 10.35 -10.90
N GLY A 200 -10.84 9.13 -11.42
CA GLY A 200 -11.72 8.12 -10.83
C GLY A 200 -11.65 6.67 -11.33
N ALA A 201 -10.75 6.29 -12.25
CA ALA A 201 -10.67 4.89 -12.69
C ALA A 201 -9.21 4.45 -12.93
N HIS A 202 -8.54 4.05 -11.84
CA HIS A 202 -7.56 2.97 -11.94
C HIS A 202 -8.28 1.77 -12.56
N VAL A 203 -7.85 1.29 -13.73
CA VAL A 203 -8.17 -0.09 -14.09
C VAL A 203 -7.13 -0.93 -13.35
N ASP A 204 -7.40 -1.16 -12.06
CA ASP A 204 -6.64 -2.13 -11.27
C ASP A 204 -6.58 -3.44 -12.07
N SER A 205 -5.39 -4.01 -12.23
CA SER A 205 -5.26 -5.35 -12.82
C SER A 205 -6.08 -6.36 -12.03
N ALA A 206 -6.53 -7.45 -12.65
CA ALA A 206 -7.30 -8.49 -11.94
C ALA A 206 -6.57 -9.01 -10.68
N MET A 207 -5.23 -8.99 -10.70
CA MET A 207 -4.40 -9.31 -9.53
C MET A 207 -4.50 -8.27 -8.42
N GLU A 208 -4.41 -6.98 -8.74
CA GLU A 208 -4.55 -5.90 -7.76
C GLU A 208 -5.95 -5.88 -7.15
N GLN A 209 -6.99 -6.13 -7.96
CA GLN A 209 -8.36 -6.29 -7.47
C GLN A 209 -8.52 -7.50 -6.53
N ALA A 210 -7.85 -8.62 -6.83
CA ALA A 210 -7.84 -9.79 -5.96
C ALA A 210 -7.17 -9.47 -4.62
N GLU A 211 -6.01 -8.81 -4.64
CA GLU A 211 -5.31 -8.41 -3.42
C GLU A 211 -6.06 -7.37 -2.60
N ALA A 212 -6.74 -6.42 -3.26
CA ALA A 212 -7.62 -5.47 -2.60
C ALA A 212 -8.78 -6.19 -1.89
N THR A 213 -9.35 -7.23 -2.50
CA THR A 213 -10.35 -8.10 -1.87
C THR A 213 -9.76 -8.82 -0.65
N LEU A 214 -8.56 -9.40 -0.76
CA LEU A 214 -7.90 -10.06 0.37
C LEU A 214 -7.56 -9.08 1.51
N ALA A 215 -7.18 -7.84 1.18
CA ALA A 215 -6.85 -6.80 2.14
C ALA A 215 -8.05 -6.39 3.01
N GLN A 216 -9.27 -6.43 2.47
CA GLN A 216 -10.50 -6.15 3.24
C GLN A 216 -10.70 -7.15 4.39
N SER A 217 -10.26 -8.40 4.21
CA SER A 217 -10.26 -9.44 5.26
C SER A 217 -8.97 -9.45 6.10
N GLY A 218 -8.07 -8.47 5.92
CA GLY A 218 -6.76 -8.45 6.59
C GLY A 218 -5.84 -9.60 6.14
N PHE A 219 -6.07 -10.16 4.95
CA PHE A 219 -5.40 -11.36 4.43
C PHE A 219 -5.60 -12.60 5.31
N TYR A 220 -6.73 -12.72 6.00
CA TYR A 220 -7.05 -13.86 6.84
C TYR A 220 -8.53 -14.24 6.72
N PHE A 221 -8.81 -15.55 6.60
CA PHE A 221 -10.17 -16.08 6.58
C PHE A 221 -10.25 -17.27 7.54
N ALA A 222 -11.07 -17.17 8.58
CA ALA A 222 -11.19 -18.22 9.60
C ALA A 222 -11.64 -19.58 9.02
N GLY A 223 -12.44 -19.57 7.94
CA GLY A 223 -12.89 -20.78 7.27
C GLY A 223 -11.75 -21.61 6.67
N ILE A 224 -10.61 -21.00 6.31
CA ILE A 224 -9.43 -21.73 5.81
C ILE A 224 -8.89 -22.69 6.88
N ASP A 225 -8.84 -22.23 8.13
CA ASP A 225 -8.37 -23.04 9.26
C ASP A 225 -9.40 -24.07 9.73
N ALA A 226 -10.67 -23.86 9.43
CA ALA A 226 -11.75 -24.83 9.63
C ALA A 226 -11.86 -25.88 8.50
N GLY A 227 -11.08 -25.73 7.42
CA GLY A 227 -11.15 -26.61 6.24
C GLY A 227 -12.38 -26.36 5.37
N GLU A 228 -13.01 -25.20 5.50
CA GLU A 228 -14.18 -24.79 4.72
C GLU A 228 -13.77 -24.37 3.30
N ALA A 229 -14.61 -24.68 2.32
CA ALA A 229 -14.42 -24.21 0.96
C ALA A 229 -14.68 -22.69 0.89
N MET A 230 -13.67 -21.92 0.48
CA MET A 230 -13.80 -20.48 0.26
C MET A 230 -14.46 -20.20 -1.08
N LEU A 231 -15.62 -19.56 -1.03
CA LEU A 231 -16.37 -19.09 -2.18
C LEU A 231 -16.28 -17.56 -2.25
N PHE A 232 -15.99 -17.05 -3.44
CA PHE A 232 -15.88 -15.61 -3.74
C PHE A 232 -16.99 -15.20 -4.72
N ASP A 233 -18.22 -15.62 -4.42
CA ASP A 233 -19.38 -15.47 -5.31
C ASP A 233 -19.84 -14.01 -5.45
N ASP A 234 -19.48 -13.18 -4.48
CA ASP A 234 -19.65 -11.74 -4.43
C ASP A 234 -18.72 -10.98 -5.41
N VAL A 235 -17.63 -11.62 -5.85
CA VAL A 235 -16.70 -11.07 -6.84
C VAL A 235 -17.25 -11.30 -8.25
N LYS A 236 -17.59 -10.20 -8.94
CA LYS A 236 -18.20 -10.25 -10.29
C LYS A 236 -17.23 -10.70 -11.38
N ASP A 237 -15.99 -10.23 -11.34
CA ASP A 237 -14.96 -10.52 -12.34
C ASP A 237 -14.46 -11.99 -12.22
N ALA A 238 -14.54 -12.73 -13.32
CA ALA A 238 -14.15 -14.14 -13.36
C ALA A 238 -12.63 -14.36 -13.23
N ALA A 239 -11.80 -13.46 -13.76
CA ALA A 239 -10.35 -13.54 -13.63
C ALA A 239 -9.93 -13.30 -12.17
N VAL A 240 -10.51 -12.29 -11.52
CA VAL A 240 -10.30 -12.00 -10.10
C VAL A 240 -10.72 -13.20 -9.24
N ARG A 241 -11.89 -13.77 -9.51
CA ARG A 241 -12.38 -14.96 -8.80
C ARG A 241 -11.43 -16.15 -8.94
N THR A 242 -10.90 -16.38 -10.14
CA THR A 242 -9.93 -17.47 -10.38
C THR A 242 -8.65 -17.28 -9.55
N ILE A 243 -8.11 -16.05 -9.53
CA ILE A 243 -6.92 -15.71 -8.73
C ILE A 243 -7.17 -15.95 -7.24
N LEU A 244 -8.31 -15.48 -6.73
CA LEU A 244 -8.70 -15.67 -5.32
C LEU A 244 -8.88 -17.15 -4.96
N GLN A 245 -9.49 -17.94 -5.85
CA GLN A 245 -9.65 -19.39 -5.67
C GLN A 245 -8.30 -20.11 -5.63
N ASP A 246 -7.36 -19.75 -6.50
CA ASP A 246 -6.03 -20.36 -6.52
C ASP A 246 -5.20 -19.97 -5.29
N TRP A 247 -5.33 -18.72 -4.83
CA TRP A 247 -4.77 -18.30 -3.54
C TRP A 247 -5.37 -19.11 -2.38
N ALA A 248 -6.69 -19.27 -2.33
CA ALA A 248 -7.38 -19.99 -1.26
C ALA A 248 -6.98 -21.48 -1.22
N LYS A 249 -6.84 -22.14 -2.38
CA LYS A 249 -6.33 -23.52 -2.46
C LYS A 249 -4.95 -23.64 -1.81
N GLY A 250 -4.03 -22.71 -2.13
CA GLY A 250 -2.70 -22.68 -1.53
C GLY A 250 -2.75 -22.44 -0.02
N ALA A 251 -3.60 -21.52 0.44
CA ALA A 251 -3.77 -21.23 1.86
C ALA A 251 -4.35 -22.42 2.64
N VAL A 252 -5.31 -23.16 2.07
CA VAL A 252 -5.86 -24.41 2.66
C VAL A 252 -4.78 -25.49 2.76
N GLN A 253 -3.95 -25.66 1.72
CA GLN A 253 -2.82 -26.60 1.75
C GLN A 253 -1.82 -26.25 2.87
N ASP A 254 -1.47 -24.96 2.98
CA ASP A 254 -0.58 -24.48 4.03
C ASP A 254 -1.21 -24.69 5.43
N ALA A 255 -2.49 -24.35 5.62
CA ALA A 255 -3.21 -24.51 6.89
C ALA A 255 -3.35 -25.97 7.32
N THR A 256 -3.57 -26.88 6.38
CA THR A 256 -3.64 -28.33 6.63
C THR A 256 -2.32 -28.86 7.21
N ARG A 257 -1.17 -28.40 6.68
CA ARG A 257 0.15 -28.81 7.18
C ARG A 257 0.62 -28.01 8.40
N LEU A 258 0.09 -26.81 8.58
CA LEU A 258 0.44 -25.89 9.66
C LEU A 258 -0.82 -25.44 10.42
N PRO A 259 -1.45 -26.32 11.24
CA PRO A 259 -2.67 -25.99 11.98
C PRO A 259 -2.51 -24.74 12.85
N LEU A 260 -3.50 -23.85 12.84
CA LEU A 260 -3.37 -22.49 13.35
C LEU A 260 -2.89 -22.43 14.81
N ASP A 261 -3.52 -23.18 15.71
CA ASP A 261 -3.21 -23.14 17.14
C ASP A 261 -1.81 -23.64 17.46
N ALA A 262 -1.42 -24.77 16.89
CA ALA A 262 -0.09 -25.32 17.06
C ALA A 262 0.97 -24.39 16.45
N PHE A 263 0.68 -23.83 15.26
CA PHE A 263 1.59 -22.97 14.54
C PHE A 263 1.81 -21.63 15.25
N ARG A 264 0.74 -20.95 15.69
CA ARG A 264 0.84 -19.65 16.38
C ARG A 264 1.61 -19.76 17.70
N GLN A 265 1.39 -20.83 18.45
CA GLN A 265 2.12 -21.09 19.70
C GLN A 265 3.60 -21.35 19.42
N ALA A 266 3.90 -22.19 18.43
CA ALA A 266 5.27 -22.47 18.01
C ALA A 266 5.98 -21.21 17.51
N ALA A 267 5.30 -20.38 16.71
CA ALA A 267 5.84 -19.12 16.17
C ALA A 267 6.24 -18.17 17.30
N ARG A 268 5.37 -18.00 18.31
CA ARG A 268 5.71 -17.21 19.52
C ARG A 268 6.91 -17.79 20.27
N ALA A 269 6.94 -19.11 20.47
CA ALA A 269 8.00 -19.78 21.23
C ALA A 269 9.39 -19.64 20.60
N VAL A 270 9.49 -19.53 19.27
CA VAL A 270 10.77 -19.37 18.54
C VAL A 270 10.98 -17.96 18.00
N ALA A 271 10.25 -16.96 18.53
CA ALA A 271 10.33 -15.56 18.11
C ALA A 271 10.20 -15.38 16.58
N TYR A 272 9.29 -16.15 15.98
CA TYR A 272 8.92 -16.12 14.56
C TYR A 272 10.12 -16.37 13.61
N ASP A 273 11.07 -17.22 14.00
CA ASP A 273 12.16 -17.69 13.15
C ASP A 273 11.65 -18.73 12.13
N PRO A 274 11.68 -18.43 10.80
CA PRO A 274 11.14 -19.35 9.79
C PRO A 274 11.89 -20.68 9.70
N ALA A 275 13.21 -20.70 9.92
CA ALA A 275 14.01 -21.93 9.83
C ALA A 275 13.69 -22.89 10.98
N ARG A 276 13.53 -22.36 12.20
CA ARG A 276 13.11 -23.16 13.36
C ARG A 276 11.71 -23.71 13.20
N LEU A 277 10.80 -22.93 12.62
CA LEU A 277 9.44 -23.37 12.31
C LEU A 277 9.41 -24.46 11.23
N ALA A 278 10.14 -24.27 10.13
CA ALA A 278 10.23 -25.26 9.06
C ALA A 278 10.76 -26.59 9.58
N ALA A 279 11.82 -26.57 10.39
CA ALA A 279 12.37 -27.75 11.04
C ALA A 279 11.37 -28.42 12.00
N ARG A 280 10.64 -27.63 12.80
CA ARG A 280 9.67 -28.15 13.77
C ARG A 280 8.47 -28.86 13.13
N PHE A 281 7.96 -28.33 12.01
CA PHE A 281 6.79 -28.88 11.34
C PHE A 281 7.13 -29.83 10.18
N GLY A 282 8.41 -29.96 9.81
CA GLY A 282 8.83 -30.79 8.67
C GLY A 282 8.27 -30.30 7.34
N VAL A 283 8.21 -28.97 7.16
CA VAL A 283 7.63 -28.33 5.98
C VAL A 283 8.67 -27.45 5.26
N PRO A 284 8.49 -27.18 3.96
CA PRO A 284 9.31 -26.22 3.23
C PRO A 284 9.27 -24.80 3.82
N LEU A 285 10.37 -24.05 3.67
CA LEU A 285 10.50 -22.69 4.20
C LEU A 285 9.47 -21.72 3.60
N ASP A 286 9.23 -21.77 2.29
CA ASP A 286 8.27 -20.92 1.59
C ASP A 286 6.84 -21.07 2.14
N MET A 287 6.44 -22.29 2.54
CA MET A 287 5.16 -22.55 3.22
C MET A 287 5.10 -21.87 4.58
N VAL A 288 6.19 -21.90 5.36
CA VAL A 288 6.28 -21.18 6.63
C VAL A 288 6.18 -19.66 6.42
N LEU A 289 6.85 -19.12 5.40
CA LEU A 289 6.79 -17.70 5.06
C LEU A 289 5.35 -17.28 4.71
N ARG A 290 4.67 -18.05 3.85
CA ARG A 290 3.25 -17.81 3.54
C ARG A 290 2.38 -17.87 4.78
N ARG A 291 2.52 -18.90 5.62
CA ARG A 291 1.69 -19.07 6.82
C ARG A 291 1.90 -17.96 7.84
N LEU A 292 3.14 -17.53 8.06
CA LEU A 292 3.47 -16.39 8.92
C LEU A 292 2.81 -15.09 8.44
N ALA A 293 2.82 -14.84 7.13
CA ALA A 293 2.22 -13.65 6.54
C ALA A 293 0.69 -13.61 6.65
N HIS A 294 0.02 -14.74 6.86
CA HIS A 294 -1.45 -14.82 6.92
C HIS A 294 -1.95 -15.25 8.31
N LEU A 295 -1.18 -14.97 9.37
CA LEU A 295 -1.66 -15.11 10.74
C LEU A 295 -2.83 -14.15 11.02
N PRO A 296 -3.77 -14.53 11.91
CA PRO A 296 -4.93 -13.70 12.22
C PRO A 296 -4.52 -12.29 12.64
N PRO A 297 -5.23 -11.26 12.16
CA PRO A 297 -5.06 -9.91 12.67
C PRO A 297 -5.48 -9.85 14.14
N SER A 298 -5.05 -8.80 14.84
CA SER A 298 -5.38 -8.60 16.25
C SER A 298 -6.89 -8.68 16.50
N SER A 299 -7.32 -9.50 17.45
CA SER A 299 -8.71 -9.49 17.89
C SER A 299 -9.00 -8.25 18.75
N ASN A 300 -10.10 -7.54 18.45
CA ASN A 300 -10.71 -6.54 19.33
C ASN A 300 -9.83 -5.34 19.72
N GLY A 301 -9.13 -4.70 18.77
CA GLY A 301 -8.41 -3.44 19.02
C GLY A 301 -7.20 -3.55 19.96
N ALA A 302 -6.83 -4.75 20.39
CA ALA A 302 -5.65 -5.01 21.19
C ALA A 302 -4.35 -4.87 20.39
N ALA A 303 -3.20 -4.81 21.08
CA ALA A 303 -1.90 -4.87 20.44
C ALA A 303 -1.80 -6.11 19.52
N PRO A 304 -1.11 -6.03 18.36
CA PRO A 304 -1.04 -7.14 17.42
C PRO A 304 -0.63 -8.45 18.08
N ASP A 305 -1.48 -9.48 17.96
CA ASP A 305 -1.20 -10.83 18.44
C ASP A 305 0.07 -11.44 17.80
N HIS A 306 0.45 -10.91 16.64
CA HIS A 306 1.61 -11.28 15.86
C HIS A 306 2.27 -10.02 15.26
N PRO A 307 3.60 -10.05 15.00
CA PRO A 307 4.27 -8.96 14.32
C PRO A 307 3.61 -8.63 12.98
N LEU A 308 3.68 -7.36 12.57
CA LEU A 308 3.28 -6.97 11.22
C LEU A 308 4.18 -7.69 10.20
N MET A 309 3.55 -8.38 9.26
CA MET A 309 4.24 -9.14 8.23
C MET A 309 3.59 -8.93 6.87
N GLY A 310 4.43 -8.61 5.90
CA GLY A 310 4.13 -8.57 4.48
C GLY A 310 4.74 -9.77 3.77
N LEU A 311 4.29 -9.98 2.54
CA LEU A 311 4.74 -11.07 1.69
C LEU A 311 4.93 -10.53 0.28
N ALA A 312 5.96 -10.98 -0.41
CA ALA A 312 6.07 -10.80 -1.84
C ALA A 312 6.46 -12.12 -2.49
N VAL A 313 5.95 -12.32 -3.68
CA VAL A 313 6.14 -13.53 -4.45
C VAL A 313 6.40 -13.13 -5.89
N CYS A 314 7.39 -13.73 -6.53
CA CYS A 314 7.63 -13.54 -7.95
C CYS A 314 7.92 -14.87 -8.66
N ASP A 315 7.72 -14.84 -9.97
CA ASP A 315 8.13 -15.92 -10.86
C ASP A 315 9.63 -15.85 -11.21
N SER A 316 10.08 -16.74 -12.09
CA SER A 316 11.47 -16.79 -12.58
C SER A 316 11.87 -15.60 -13.45
N ALA A 317 10.92 -14.86 -14.01
CA ALA A 317 11.18 -13.61 -14.73
C ALA A 317 11.34 -12.41 -13.78
N GLY A 318 11.07 -12.61 -12.48
CA GLY A 318 11.09 -11.54 -11.47
C GLY A 318 9.79 -10.72 -11.45
N VAL A 319 8.75 -11.16 -12.15
CA VAL A 319 7.43 -10.50 -12.13
C VAL A 319 6.74 -10.82 -10.81
N VAL A 320 6.29 -9.79 -10.08
CA VAL A 320 5.61 -9.96 -8.79
C VAL A 320 4.21 -10.54 -9.03
N THR A 321 4.02 -11.79 -8.61
CA THR A 321 2.78 -12.56 -8.80
C THR A 321 1.86 -12.53 -7.59
N PHE A 322 2.32 -12.06 -6.44
CA PHE A 322 1.48 -11.79 -5.27
C PHE A 322 2.22 -10.85 -4.31
N GLN A 323 1.50 -9.94 -3.68
CA GLN A 323 2.05 -9.12 -2.60
C GLN A 323 1.02 -8.83 -1.52
N LYS A 324 1.44 -9.02 -0.27
CA LYS A 324 0.83 -8.46 0.91
C LYS A 324 1.71 -7.30 1.40
N PRO A 325 1.27 -6.03 1.25
CA PRO A 325 2.06 -4.89 1.70
C PRO A 325 2.13 -4.79 3.23
N VAL A 326 3.17 -4.14 3.75
CA VAL A 326 3.32 -3.86 5.19
C VAL A 326 4.11 -2.58 5.42
N LEU A 327 3.57 -1.62 6.19
CA LEU A 327 4.20 -0.30 6.35
C LEU A 327 4.61 0.28 4.98
N ASP A 328 5.86 0.70 4.83
CA ASP A 328 6.44 1.26 3.60
C ASP A 328 6.86 0.17 2.58
N PHE A 329 6.69 -1.12 2.89
CA PHE A 329 7.06 -2.20 1.98
C PHE A 329 6.03 -2.36 0.86
N ARG A 330 6.45 -1.95 -0.35
CA ARG A 330 5.80 -2.23 -1.63
C ARG A 330 6.88 -2.53 -2.68
N LEU A 331 6.74 -3.59 -3.47
CA LEU A 331 7.53 -3.77 -4.68
C LEU A 331 6.75 -3.26 -5.90
N PRO A 332 7.43 -2.67 -6.90
CA PRO A 332 6.76 -2.29 -8.13
C PRO A 332 6.29 -3.55 -8.87
N ARG A 333 5.03 -3.53 -9.32
CA ARG A 333 4.43 -4.60 -10.13
C ARG A 333 4.78 -4.46 -11.60
N SER A 334 4.79 -3.23 -12.08
CA SER A 334 5.18 -2.84 -13.42
C SER A 334 6.60 -2.25 -13.38
N GLY A 335 7.43 -2.62 -14.35
CA GLY A 335 8.81 -2.18 -14.43
C GLY A 335 9.79 -3.01 -13.60
N ALA A 336 11.05 -2.58 -13.61
CA ALA A 336 12.15 -3.39 -13.08
C ALA A 336 12.53 -2.94 -11.65
N ALA A 337 12.11 -3.71 -10.66
CA ALA A 337 12.44 -3.49 -9.25
C ALA A 337 13.95 -3.51 -8.97
N CYS A 338 14.37 -2.97 -7.82
CA CYS A 338 15.77 -2.99 -7.43
C CYS A 338 16.30 -4.43 -7.29
N PRO A 339 17.38 -4.82 -7.99
CA PRO A 339 17.92 -6.19 -7.93
C PRO A 339 18.53 -6.54 -6.57
N LEU A 340 18.72 -5.55 -5.69
CA LEU A 340 19.26 -5.75 -4.34
C LEU A 340 18.20 -6.27 -3.35
N TRP A 341 16.91 -6.32 -3.73
CA TRP A 341 15.90 -6.96 -2.90
C TRP A 341 16.19 -8.46 -2.71
N PRO A 342 16.11 -8.98 -1.47
CA PRO A 342 16.40 -10.40 -1.19
C PRO A 342 15.55 -11.38 -2.00
N LEU A 343 14.33 -10.98 -2.39
CA LEU A 343 13.45 -11.75 -3.27
C LEU A 343 14.14 -12.13 -4.59
N TYR A 344 14.77 -11.16 -5.28
CA TYR A 344 15.42 -11.42 -6.56
C TYR A 344 16.77 -12.12 -6.41
N GLN A 345 17.48 -11.88 -5.29
CA GLN A 345 18.69 -12.63 -4.97
C GLN A 345 18.39 -14.13 -4.81
N ALA A 346 17.24 -14.48 -4.22
CA ALA A 346 16.83 -15.87 -4.03
C ALA A 346 16.64 -16.61 -5.37
N LEU A 347 16.16 -15.93 -6.41
CA LEU A 347 16.01 -16.53 -7.76
C LEU A 347 17.35 -17.00 -8.35
N THR A 348 18.44 -16.30 -8.05
CA THR A 348 19.78 -16.67 -8.56
C THR A 348 20.36 -17.88 -7.85
N GLN A 349 19.83 -18.25 -6.69
CA GLN A 349 20.33 -19.35 -5.86
C GLN A 349 19.16 -20.17 -5.28
N PRO A 350 18.38 -20.87 -6.12
CA PRO A 350 17.24 -21.68 -5.65
C PRO A 350 17.68 -22.71 -4.59
N GLY A 351 16.86 -22.88 -3.56
CA GLY A 351 17.13 -23.72 -2.39
C GLY A 351 17.97 -23.05 -1.30
N ARG A 352 18.64 -21.93 -1.57
CA ARG A 352 19.38 -21.18 -0.55
C ARG A 352 18.45 -20.20 0.16
N ALA A 353 18.28 -20.38 1.48
CA ALA A 353 17.57 -19.40 2.31
C ALA A 353 18.41 -18.13 2.49
N ILE A 354 17.81 -16.97 2.25
CA ILE A 354 18.43 -15.65 2.40
C ILE A 354 17.75 -14.92 3.55
N ARG A 355 18.54 -14.39 4.48
CA ARG A 355 18.12 -13.42 5.50
C ARG A 355 18.91 -12.15 5.32
N ARG A 356 18.23 -11.02 5.17
CA ARG A 356 18.85 -9.69 5.06
C ARG A 356 18.00 -8.67 5.80
N VAL A 357 18.65 -7.64 6.33
CA VAL A 357 17.97 -6.45 6.82
C VAL A 357 18.18 -5.36 5.78
N VAL A 358 17.10 -4.81 5.26
CA VAL A 358 17.13 -3.83 4.18
C VAL A 358 16.29 -2.61 4.54
N ARG A 359 16.59 -1.47 3.94
CA ARG A 359 15.77 -0.26 4.05
C ARG A 359 15.64 0.42 2.69
N LEU A 360 14.49 1.04 2.47
CA LEU A 360 14.33 1.99 1.37
C LEU A 360 15.21 3.23 1.61
N PRO A 361 15.53 3.98 0.56
CA PRO A 361 16.28 5.20 0.68
C PRO A 361 15.32 6.40 0.94
N GLY A 362 15.85 7.59 1.18
CA GLY A 362 15.05 8.75 1.60
C GLY A 362 14.63 8.78 3.08
N ALA A 363 13.55 9.51 3.38
CA ALA A 363 13.05 9.75 4.75
C ALA A 363 12.39 8.52 5.40
N ALA A 364 12.00 7.53 4.59
CA ALA A 364 11.50 6.24 5.06
C ALA A 364 12.65 5.46 5.73
N ARG A 365 12.69 5.49 7.06
CA ARG A 365 13.78 4.89 7.84
C ARG A 365 13.49 3.50 8.35
N THR A 366 12.30 2.94 8.10
CA THR A 366 11.90 1.63 8.62
C THR A 366 12.81 0.54 8.07
N PRO A 367 13.70 -0.07 8.90
CA PRO A 367 14.46 -1.22 8.46
C PRO A 367 13.53 -2.44 8.47
N PHE A 368 13.65 -3.27 7.44
CA PHE A 368 12.88 -4.49 7.28
C PHE A 368 13.79 -5.70 7.36
N GLU A 369 13.43 -6.66 8.20
CA GLU A 369 14.02 -8.00 8.17
C GLU A 369 13.28 -8.83 7.13
N CYS A 370 14.03 -9.26 6.11
CA CYS A 370 13.53 -10.04 5.00
C CYS A 370 14.05 -11.48 5.08
N PHE A 371 13.15 -12.43 4.87
CA PHE A 371 13.46 -13.84 4.69
C PHE A 371 12.99 -14.26 3.30
N ALA A 372 13.90 -14.68 2.43
CA ALA A 372 13.59 -15.06 1.06
C ALA A 372 14.11 -16.45 0.73
N ILE A 373 13.36 -17.18 -0.10
CA ILE A 373 13.76 -18.46 -0.68
C ILE A 373 13.12 -18.61 -2.05
N ALA A 374 13.84 -19.24 -2.97
CA ALA A 374 13.28 -19.68 -4.24
C ALA A 374 13.35 -21.20 -4.36
N GLY A 375 12.37 -21.80 -5.03
CA GLY A 375 12.32 -23.23 -5.25
C GLY A 375 11.38 -23.60 -6.40
N PRO A 376 11.44 -24.87 -6.85
CA PRO A 376 10.53 -25.37 -7.87
C PRO A 376 9.10 -25.46 -7.35
N VAL A 377 8.13 -25.22 -8.24
CA VAL A 377 6.70 -25.37 -7.97
C VAL A 377 6.16 -26.54 -8.78
N GLY A 378 5.80 -27.62 -8.08
CA GLY A 378 5.34 -28.87 -8.68
C GLY A 378 6.47 -29.88 -8.81
N ASP A 379 6.25 -30.93 -9.58
CA ASP A 379 7.20 -32.02 -9.74
C ASP A 379 8.39 -31.60 -10.61
N VAL A 380 9.58 -32.03 -10.19
CA VAL A 380 10.82 -31.87 -10.96
C VAL A 380 11.12 -33.18 -11.65
N ALA A 381 11.18 -33.15 -12.98
CA ALA A 381 11.43 -34.34 -13.80
C ALA A 381 12.45 -34.03 -14.90
N PHE A 382 13.19 -35.06 -15.32
CA PHE A 382 14.07 -34.95 -16.48
C PHE A 382 13.25 -34.64 -17.74
N GLY A 383 13.64 -33.61 -18.50
CA GLY A 383 12.97 -33.21 -19.72
C GLY A 383 11.75 -32.28 -19.54
N ALA A 384 11.45 -31.86 -18.31
CA ALA A 384 10.44 -30.84 -18.03
C ALA A 384 11.11 -29.54 -17.55
N GLU A 385 10.63 -28.40 -18.04
CA GLU A 385 11.13 -27.09 -17.59
C GLU A 385 10.62 -26.81 -16.16
N PRO A 386 11.51 -26.62 -15.17
CA PRO A 386 11.08 -26.39 -13.80
C PRO A 386 10.51 -24.97 -13.67
N ARG A 387 9.29 -24.87 -13.13
CA ARG A 387 8.73 -23.57 -12.73
C ARG A 387 9.35 -23.14 -11.41
N ILE A 388 10.09 -22.04 -11.39
CA ILE A 388 10.68 -21.50 -10.16
C ILE A 388 9.84 -20.34 -9.61
N LYS A 389 9.67 -20.32 -8.29
CA LYS A 389 8.98 -19.24 -7.58
C LYS A 389 9.85 -18.78 -6.40
N ALA A 390 10.02 -17.48 -6.26
CA ALA A 390 10.61 -16.89 -5.06
C ALA A 390 9.52 -16.36 -4.14
N THR A 391 9.68 -16.60 -2.84
CA THR A 391 8.80 -16.11 -1.77
C THR A 391 9.65 -15.36 -0.76
N MET A 392 9.24 -14.14 -0.43
CA MET A 392 9.90 -13.29 0.57
C MET A 392 8.88 -12.83 1.61
N LEU A 393 9.16 -13.13 2.87
CA LEU A 393 8.48 -12.53 4.02
C LEU A 393 9.22 -11.26 4.43
N VAL A 394 8.47 -10.22 4.78
CA VAL A 394 9.01 -8.94 5.23
C VAL A 394 8.36 -8.56 6.55
N ARG A 395 9.15 -8.12 7.53
CA ARG A 395 8.65 -7.58 8.81
C ARG A 395 9.56 -6.44 9.29
N PRO A 396 9.10 -5.58 10.22
CA PRO A 396 9.98 -4.60 10.86
C PRO A 396 11.20 -5.30 11.49
N ALA A 397 12.39 -4.77 11.23
CA ALA A 397 13.62 -5.30 11.80
C ALA A 397 13.71 -5.02 13.30
N ARG A 398 14.61 -5.75 13.98
CA ARG A 398 14.84 -5.54 15.41
C ARG A 398 15.71 -4.29 15.60
N THR A 399 15.57 -3.64 16.74
CA THR A 399 16.36 -2.46 17.08
C THR A 399 17.86 -2.80 17.08
N GLY A 400 18.65 -2.01 16.35
CA GLY A 400 20.11 -2.18 16.27
C GLY A 400 20.61 -2.99 15.07
N ASP A 401 19.73 -3.57 14.25
CA ASP A 401 20.14 -4.23 13.02
C ASP A 401 20.70 -3.22 12.00
N VAL A 402 21.86 -3.54 11.38
CA VAL A 402 22.43 -2.74 10.30
C VAL A 402 21.73 -3.10 9.00
N ALA A 403 21.08 -2.11 8.38
CA ALA A 403 20.29 -2.27 7.18
C ALA A 403 21.08 -1.90 5.91
N ASP A 404 21.12 -2.82 4.96
CA ASP A 404 21.56 -2.55 3.59
C ASP A 404 20.53 -1.67 2.87
N VAL A 405 20.98 -0.84 1.92
CA VAL A 405 20.07 0.03 1.16
C VAL A 405 19.57 -0.69 -0.10
N VAL A 406 18.26 -0.80 -0.22
CA VAL A 406 17.56 -1.21 -1.44
C VAL A 406 16.83 -0.01 -2.03
N GLY A 407 16.32 -0.12 -3.26
CA GLY A 407 15.59 0.96 -3.92
C GLY A 407 14.17 0.56 -4.32
N PRO A 408 13.26 1.55 -4.52
CA PRO A 408 11.94 1.32 -5.10
C PRO A 408 12.03 0.94 -6.59
N GLY A 409 13.05 1.42 -7.29
CA GLY A 409 13.34 1.15 -8.70
C GLY A 409 14.38 2.14 -9.21
N CYS A 410 15.24 1.76 -10.18
CA CYS A 410 16.40 2.59 -10.55
C CYS A 410 16.02 4.03 -10.96
N ARG A 411 14.91 4.21 -11.66
CA ARG A 411 14.48 5.52 -12.18
C ARG A 411 14.01 6.50 -11.10
N VAL A 412 13.61 6.00 -9.93
CA VAL A 412 13.06 6.80 -8.82
C VAL A 412 13.84 6.57 -7.53
N CYS A 413 15.08 6.10 -7.64
CA CYS A 413 15.95 5.82 -6.51
C CYS A 413 16.97 6.95 -6.36
N ASP A 414 16.97 7.61 -5.20
CA ASP A 414 17.84 8.71 -4.78
C ASP A 414 19.25 8.25 -4.30
N VAL A 415 19.54 6.95 -4.30
CA VAL A 415 20.86 6.44 -3.89
C VAL A 415 21.93 6.84 -4.90
N GLU A 416 22.79 7.78 -4.53
CA GLU A 416 23.95 8.18 -5.32
C GLU A 416 24.97 7.02 -5.48
N ASN A 417 25.66 6.97 -6.61
CA ASN A 417 26.75 6.02 -6.89
C ASN A 417 26.41 4.52 -6.68
N CYS A 418 25.14 4.13 -6.84
CA CYS A 418 24.73 2.73 -6.75
C CYS A 418 25.35 1.89 -7.88
N ALA A 419 26.25 0.96 -7.53
CA ALA A 419 26.91 0.06 -8.50
C ALA A 419 25.94 -0.88 -9.25
N SER A 420 24.74 -1.10 -8.72
CA SER A 420 23.70 -1.94 -9.33
C SER A 420 22.67 -1.13 -10.13
N ARG A 421 22.91 0.16 -10.37
CA ARG A 421 22.00 1.05 -11.09
C ARG A 421 21.94 0.69 -12.58
N ARG A 422 20.74 0.35 -13.06
CA ARG A 422 20.47 0.05 -14.48
C ARG A 422 20.07 1.27 -15.31
N HIS A 423 19.39 2.23 -14.69
CA HIS A 423 18.91 3.46 -15.33
C HIS A 423 19.28 4.67 -14.47
N PRO A 424 19.59 5.83 -15.10
CA PRO A 424 19.72 7.11 -14.38
C PRO A 424 18.48 7.40 -13.52
N SER A 425 18.71 8.03 -12.36
CA SER A 425 17.62 8.57 -11.52
C SER A 425 16.96 9.75 -12.24
N LEU A 426 15.63 9.88 -12.07
CA LEU A 426 14.86 11.07 -12.45
C LEU A 426 14.76 12.08 -11.29
N LEU A 427 15.04 11.62 -10.06
CA LEU A 427 15.17 12.45 -8.86
C LEU A 427 16.54 13.10 -8.77
#